data_AF-A0A4P6MC28-F1
#
_entry.id   AF-A0A4P6MC28-F1
#
_cell.length_a   1.000
_cell.length_b   1.000
_cell.length_c   1.000
_cell.angle_alpha   90.00
_cell.angle_beta   90.00
_cell.angle_gamma   90.00
#
_symmetry.space_group_name_H-M   'P 1'
#
loop_
_entity.id
_entity.type
_entity.pdbx_description
1 polymer ?
#
loop_
_entity_poly.entity_id
_entity_poly.type
_entity_poly.pdbx_seq_one_letter_code
_entity_poly.pdbx_strand_id
1 'polypeptide(L)' 'MDVSLLVGGLALLTISAVIIFAVTSKRKVEKRMRDENAEPSSLAKDG' A
#
# COMPACT_ATOMS: atom_id res chain seq x y z
N MET A 1 -25.63 -13.94 -15.50
CA MET A 1 -24.17 -13.68 -15.51
C MET A 1 -23.52 -14.79 -14.71
N ASP A 2 -22.44 -15.38 -15.21
CA ASP A 2 -21.69 -16.40 -14.48
C ASP A 2 -20.99 -15.74 -13.29
N VAL A 3 -21.44 -16.08 -12.08
CA VAL A 3 -20.91 -15.53 -10.82
C VAL A 3 -19.41 -15.84 -10.70
N SER A 4 -18.94 -16.92 -11.31
CA SER A 4 -17.53 -17.32 -11.33
C SER A 4 -16.65 -16.28 -12.02
N LEU A 5 -17.12 -15.67 -13.11
CA LEU A 5 -16.41 -14.60 -13.81
C LEU A 5 -16.33 -13.33 -12.97
N LEU A 6 -17.42 -13.01 -12.25
CA LEU A 6 -17.48 -11.83 -11.37
C LEU A 6 -16.53 -12.00 -10.17
N VAL A 7 -16.53 -13.17 -9.54
CA VAL A 7 -15.63 -13.49 -8.41
C VAL A 7 -14.17 -13.49 -8.87
N GLY A 8 -13.86 -14.10 -10.01
CA GLY A 8 -12.51 -14.11 -10.57
C GLY A 8 -11.99 -12.71 -10.88
N GLY A 9 -12.84 -11.85 -11.47
CA GLY A 9 -12.50 -10.46 -11.75
C GLY A 9 -12.22 -9.64 -10.48
N LEU A 10 -13.07 -9.79 -9.46
CA LEU A 10 -12.88 -9.13 -8.16
C LEU A 10 -11.61 -9.56 -7.45
N ALA A 11 -11.26 -10.84 -7.52
CA ALA A 11 -10.01 -11.35 -6.94
C ALA A 11 -8.79 -10.69 -7.60
N LEU A 12 -8.76 -10.62 -8.93
CA LEU A 12 -7.67 -9.97 -9.66
C LEU A 12 -7.57 -8.48 -9.32
N LEU A 13 -8.70 -7.76 -9.28
CA LEU A 13 -8.73 -6.35 -8.88
C LEU A 13 -8.18 -6.14 -7.47
N THR A 14 -8.56 -7.02 -6.53
CA THR A 14 -8.11 -6.95 -5.15
C THR A 14 -6.59 -7.16 -5.06
N ILE A 15 -6.06 -8.16 -5.76
CA ILE A 15 -4.61 -8.43 -5.81
C ILE A 15 -3.87 -7.23 -6.41
N SER A 16 -4.35 -6.66 -7.51
CA SER A 16 -3.75 -5.46 -8.12
C SER A 16 -3.75 -4.26 -7.17
N ALA A 17 -4.86 -4.02 -6.45
CA ALA A 17 -4.94 -2.94 -5.47
C ALA A 17 -3.92 -3.12 -4.34
N VAL A 18 -3.76 -4.34 -3.82
CA VAL A 18 -2.77 -4.67 -2.78
C VAL A 18 -1.35 -4.43 -3.28
N ILE A 19 -1.03 -4.83 -4.52
CA ILE A 19 0.30 -4.62 -5.11
C ILE A 19 0.59 -3.12 -5.23
N ILE A 20 -0.36 -2.32 -5.74
CA ILE A 20 -0.20 -0.87 -5.86
C ILE A 20 0.01 -0.23 -4.49
N PHE A 21 -0.80 -0.63 -3.50
CA PHE A 21 -0.67 -0.15 -2.12
C PHE A 21 0.70 -0.49 -1.53
N ALA A 22 1.19 -1.72 -1.72
CA ALA A 22 2.50 -2.14 -1.23
C ALA A 22 3.64 -1.33 -1.87
N VAL A 23 3.60 -1.13 -3.19
CA VAL A 23 4.62 -0.35 -3.92
C VAL A 23 4.60 1.13 -3.51
N THR A 24 3.41 1.73 -3.42
CA THR A 24 3.27 3.14 -3.02
C THR A 24 3.68 3.36 -1.57
N SER A 25 3.33 2.44 -0.67
CA SER A 25 3.78 2.46 0.72
C SER A 25 5.29 2.37 0.82
N LYS A 26 5.91 1.41 0.11
CA LYS A 26 7.38 1.27 0.08
C LYS A 26 8.06 2.54 -0.43
N ARG A 27 7.59 3.11 -1.54
CA ARG A 27 8.12 4.37 -2.08
C ARG A 27 7.96 5.54 -1.11
N LYS A 28 6.84 5.61 -0.39
CA LYS A 28 6.59 6.65 0.62
C LYS A 28 7.56 6.52 1.80
N VAL A 29 7.82 5.30 2.26
CA VAL A 29 8.78 5.02 3.34
C VAL A 29 10.21 5.32 2.89
N GLU A 30 10.62 4.85 1.71
CA GLU A 30 11.96 5.15 1.16
C GLU A 30 12.17 6.65 0.99
N LYS A 31 11.16 7.39 0.53
CA LYS A 31 11.21 8.85 0.42
C LYS A 31 11.42 9.50 1.80
N ARG A 32 10.76 9.00 2.85
CA ARG A 32 10.92 9.48 4.23
C ARG A 32 12.29 9.13 4.82
N MET A 33 12.85 7.97 4.47
CA MET A 33 14.21 7.59 4.91
C MET A 33 15.32 8.42 4.25
N ARG A 34 15.09 8.93 3.04
CA ARG A 34 16.06 9.77 2.31
C ARG A 34 15.91 11.27 2.58
N ASP A 35 14.89 11.66 3.33
CA ASP A 35 14.61 13.05 3.66
C ASP A 35 15.13 13.34 5.08
N GLU A 36 16.26 14.05 5.18
CA GLU A 36 16.87 14.43 6.47
C GLU A 36 15.96 15.31 7.33
N ASN A 37 14.91 15.92 6.75
CA ASN A 37 13.92 16.73 7.45
C ASN A 37 12.58 16.01 7.66
N ALA A 38 12.52 14.69 7.44
CA ALA A 38 11.27 13.95 7.64
C ALA A 38 10.81 14.03 9.11
N GLU A 39 9.59 14.56 9.33
CA GLU A 39 8.98 14.53 10.66
C GLU A 39 8.95 13.10 11.21
N PRO A 40 9.36 12.91 12.48
CA PRO A 40 9.37 11.59 13.11
C PRO A 40 7.98 10.98 13.07
N SER A 41 7.93 9.68 12.81
CA SER A 41 6.68 8.92 12.72
C SER A 41 5.82 9.16 13.95
N SER A 42 4.50 9.29 13.78
CA SER A 42 3.57 9.37 14.91
C SER A 42 3.63 8.12 15.80
N LEU A 43 4.02 6.97 15.24
CA LEU A 43 4.32 5.75 16.01
C LEU A 43 5.54 5.87 16.94
N ALA A 44 6.46 6.80 16.67
CA ALA A 44 7.60 7.07 17.54
C ALA A 44 7.27 8.07 18.66
N LYS A 45 6.07 8.68 18.65
CA LYS A 45 5.60 9.59 19.70
C LYS A 45 4.90 8.87 20.86
N ASP A 46 4.45 7.64 20.64
CA ASP A 46 3.72 6.83 21.62
C ASP A 46 4.62 5.81 22.35
N GLY A 47 5.94 6.03 22.36
CA GLY A 47 6.94 5.23 23.07
C GLY A 47 7.49 5.94 24.29
#